data_AF-A0A3L6R7Y3-F1
#
_entry.id   AF-A0A3L6R7Y3-F1
#
_cell.length_a   1.000
_cell.length_b   1.000
_cell.length_c   1.000
_cell.angle_alpha   90.00
_cell.angle_beta   90.00
_cell.angle_gamma   90.00
#
_symmetry.space_group_name_H-M   'P 1'
#
loop_
_entity.id
_entity.type
_entity.pdbx_description
1 polymer ?
#
loop_
_entity_poly.entity_id
_entity_poly.type
_entity_poly.pdbx_seq_one_letter_code
_entity_poly.pdbx_strand_id
1 'polypeptide(L)'
;MHVLLEWTWKLWEDGRLLEIVDPDLEEYPEEQMLRFIKLALLCTQATPQQRPSMKQVVNMLCTRTEIDLENVAPRRVLKQPR
;
A
#
# COMPACT_ATOMS: atom_id res chain seq x y z
N MET A 1 -7.96 -7.69 -9.75
CA MET A 1 -7.06 -6.75 -9.05
C MET A 1 -7.76 -5.49 -8.53
N HIS A 2 -8.93 -5.09 -9.05
CA HIS A 2 -9.71 -3.97 -8.49
C HIS A 2 -10.27 -4.25 -7.09
N VAL A 3 -10.90 -5.43 -6.89
CA VAL A 3 -11.54 -5.79 -5.62
C VAL A 3 -10.56 -5.81 -4.44
N LEU A 4 -9.37 -6.39 -4.63
CA LEU A 4 -8.36 -6.45 -3.57
C LEU A 4 -7.87 -5.06 -3.18
N LEU A 5 -7.52 -4.22 -4.16
CA LEU A 5 -7.04 -2.87 -3.92
C LEU A 5 -8.10 -1.99 -3.24
N GLU A 6 -9.35 -2.07 -3.69
CA GLU A 6 -10.48 -1.35 -3.09
C GLU A 6 -10.70 -1.78 -1.63
N TRP A 7 -10.64 -3.08 -1.36
CA TRP A 7 -10.72 -3.59 0.01
C TRP A 7 -9.54 -3.14 0.87
N THR A 8 -8.30 -3.16 0.36
CA THR A 8 -7.12 -2.65 1.08
C THR A 8 -7.27 -1.18 1.47
N TRP A 9 -7.81 -0.35 0.57
CA TRP A 9 -8.05 1.07 0.85
C TRP A 9 -9.09 1.27 1.96
N LYS A 10 -10.14 0.44 1.98
CA LYS A 10 -11.11 0.48 3.09
C LYS A 10 -10.43 0.11 4.42
N LEU A 11 -9.60 -0.94 4.43
CA LEU A 11 -8.84 -1.32 5.63
C LEU A 11 -7.84 -0.23 6.04
N TRP A 12 -7.26 0.52 5.09
CA TRP A 12 -6.40 1.67 5.37
C TRP A 12 -7.18 2.76 6.11
N GLU A 13 -8.34 3.15 5.58
CA GLU A 13 -9.20 4.19 6.16
C GLU A 13 -9.73 3.79 7.54
N ASP A 14 -10.03 2.50 7.74
CA ASP A 14 -10.51 1.96 9.03
C ASP A 14 -9.36 1.69 10.04
N GLY A 15 -8.09 1.84 9.65
CA GLY A 15 -6.94 1.53 10.52
C GLY A 15 -6.71 0.03 10.76
N ARG A 16 -7.24 -0.83 9.88
CA ARG A 16 -7.32 -2.30 10.01
C ARG A 16 -6.47 -3.04 8.98
N LEU A 17 -5.35 -2.46 8.55
CA LEU A 17 -4.55 -2.98 7.44
C LEU A 17 -4.06 -4.42 7.62
N LEU A 18 -3.80 -4.86 8.85
CA LEU A 18 -3.32 -6.22 9.11
C LEU A 18 -4.36 -7.31 8.75
N GLU A 19 -5.63 -6.96 8.54
CA GLU A 19 -6.65 -7.91 8.09
C GLU A 19 -6.47 -8.38 6.65
N ILE A 20 -5.60 -7.73 5.87
CA ILE A 20 -5.24 -8.21 4.53
C ILE A 20 -4.21 -9.33 4.54
N VAL A 21 -3.56 -9.56 5.69
CA VAL A 21 -2.49 -10.55 5.79
C VAL A 21 -3.08 -11.94 5.67
N ASP A 22 -2.36 -12.80 4.95
CA ASP A 22 -2.74 -14.19 4.77
C ASP A 22 -2.90 -14.88 6.15
N PRO A 23 -4.06 -15.47 6.47
CA PRO A 23 -4.28 -16.14 7.74
C PRO A 23 -3.38 -17.36 7.96
N ASP A 24 -2.83 -17.95 6.90
CA ASP A 24 -1.89 -19.08 7.00
C ASP A 24 -0.47 -18.62 7.40
N LEU A 25 -0.22 -17.30 7.45
CA LEU A 25 1.03 -16.72 7.94
C LEU A 25 0.96 -16.55 9.47
N GLU A 26 1.36 -17.60 10.20
CA GLU A 26 1.19 -17.69 11.66
C GLU A 26 1.98 -16.64 12.47
N GLU A 27 3.24 -16.39 12.14
CA GLU A 27 4.08 -15.41 12.84
C GLU A 27 4.75 -14.45 11.86
N TYR A 28 4.46 -13.15 12.02
CA TYR A 28 5.10 -12.10 11.23
C TYR A 28 5.30 -10.81 12.06
N PRO A 29 6.36 -10.03 11.78
CA PRO A 29 6.51 -8.72 12.39
C PRO A 29 5.47 -7.73 11.82
N GLU A 30 4.48 -7.34 12.62
CA GLU A 30 3.39 -6.44 12.21
C GLU A 30 3.91 -5.14 11.58
N GLU A 31 4.96 -4.55 12.15
CA GLU A 31 5.57 -3.32 11.64
C GLU A 31 6.09 -3.49 10.20
N GLN A 32 6.77 -4.61 9.93
CA GLN A 32 7.25 -4.91 8.57
C GLN A 32 6.10 -5.20 7.62
N MET A 33 5.06 -5.87 8.11
CA MET A 33 3.88 -6.17 7.30
C MET A 33 3.13 -4.90 6.91
N LEU A 34 2.87 -4.01 7.87
CA LEU A 34 2.29 -2.69 7.62
C LEU A 34 3.12 -1.90 6.61
N ARG A 35 4.45 -1.98 6.70
CA ARG A 35 5.37 -1.34 5.77
C ARG A 35 5.23 -1.90 4.34
N PHE A 36 5.15 -3.22 4.17
CA PHE A 36 4.95 -3.80 2.84
C PHE A 36 3.60 -3.43 2.24
N ILE A 37 2.53 -3.43 3.04
CA ILE A 37 1.21 -3.02 2.60
C ILE A 37 1.21 -1.54 2.16
N LYS A 38 1.85 -0.66 2.94
CA LYS A 38 2.06 0.77 2.60
C LYS A 38 2.79 0.93 1.27
N LEU A 39 3.88 0.19 1.06
CA LEU A 39 4.62 0.21 -0.19
C LEU A 39 3.76 -0.25 -1.37
N ALA A 40 2.97 -1.32 -1.18
CA ALA A 40 2.06 -1.82 -2.21
C ALA A 40 1.01 -0.76 -2.61
N LEU A 41 0.47 -0.02 -1.63
CA LEU A 41 -0.47 1.08 -1.88
C LEU A 41 0.18 2.22 -2.68
N LEU A 42 1.45 2.57 -2.41
CA LEU A 42 2.21 3.54 -3.21
C LEU A 42 2.42 3.06 -4.66
N CYS A 43 2.82 1.80 -4.84
CA CYS A 43 3.06 1.20 -6.15
C CYS A 43 1.79 1.12 -7.01
N THR A 44 0.62 1.06 -6.38
CA THR A 44 -0.69 0.89 -7.03
C THR A 44 -1.50 2.17 -7.15
N GLN A 45 -0.86 3.33 -6.95
CA GLN A 45 -1.49 4.64 -7.13
C GLN A 45 -2.14 4.78 -8.50
N ALA A 46 -3.32 5.41 -8.54
CA ALA A 46 -4.08 5.58 -9.78
C ALA A 46 -3.30 6.44 -10.79
N THR A 47 -2.68 7.51 -10.31
CA THR A 47 -1.84 8.41 -11.11
C THR A 47 -0.44 7.83 -11.28
N PRO A 48 0.04 7.58 -12.51
CA PRO A 48 1.36 6.99 -12.74
C PRO A 48 2.52 7.79 -12.13
N GLN A 49 2.42 9.12 -12.10
CA GLN A 49 3.45 10.02 -11.56
C GLN A 49 3.58 9.94 -10.04
N GLN A 50 2.57 9.41 -9.34
CA GLN A 50 2.60 9.21 -7.88
C GLN A 50 3.20 7.86 -7.48
N ARG A 51 3.47 6.98 -8.46
CA ARG A 51 4.09 5.68 -8.18
C ARG A 51 5.61 5.86 -8.01
N PRO A 52 6.24 5.19 -7.04
CA PRO A 52 7.69 5.18 -6.93
C PRO A 52 8.33 4.48 -8.15
N SER A 53 9.51 4.93 -8.54
CA SER A 53 10.35 4.18 -9.50
C SER A 53 10.79 2.84 -8.90
N MET A 54 11.07 1.84 -9.75
CA MET A 54 11.56 0.54 -9.27
C MET A 54 12.84 0.65 -8.44
N LYS A 55 13.71 1.63 -8.73
CA LYS A 55 14.88 1.94 -7.91
C LYS A 55 14.49 2.36 -6.48
N GLN A 56 13.48 3.21 -6.34
CA GLN A 56 12.95 3.62 -5.04
C GLN A 56 12.28 2.46 -4.32
N VAL A 57 11.52 1.61 -5.03
CA VAL A 57 10.90 0.40 -4.47
C VAL A 57 11.94 -0.55 -3.89
N VAL A 58 12.98 -0.88 -4.65
CA VAL A 58 14.07 -1.75 -4.17
C VAL A 58 14.79 -1.12 -2.98
N ASN A 59 15.07 0.19 -3.03
CA ASN A 59 15.66 0.88 -1.90
C ASN A 59 14.78 0.77 -0.65
N MET A 60 13.48 1.05 -0.75
CA MET A 60 12.53 0.90 0.36
C MET A 60 12.45 -0.54 0.87
N LEU A 61 12.53 -1.55 0.02
CA LEU A 61 12.54 -2.95 0.48
C LEU A 61 13.83 -3.32 1.22
N CYS A 62 14.99 -2.83 0.75
CA CYS A 62 16.30 -3.22 1.28
C CYS A 62 16.77 -2.39 2.48
N THR A 63 16.30 -1.15 2.61
CA THR A 63 16.64 -0.26 3.74
C THR A 63 15.51 -0.25 4.76
N ARG A 64 15.76 0.32 5.96
CA ARG A 64 14.70 0.72 6.92
C ARG A 64 14.22 2.15 6.69
N THR A 65 14.28 2.65 5.46
CA THR A 65 13.77 4.01 5.16
C THR A 65 12.27 4.05 5.44
N GLU A 66 11.83 5.06 6.20
CA GLU A 66 10.42 5.33 6.44
C GLU A 66 9.71 5.53 5.10
N ILE A 67 8.56 4.88 4.96
CA ILE A 67 7.72 5.07 3.79
C ILE A 67 6.94 6.35 4.06
N ASP A 68 7.25 7.40 3.32
CA ASP A 68 6.53 8.67 3.41
C ASP A 68 5.07 8.47 2.95
N LEU A 69 4.16 8.56 3.91
CA LEU A 69 2.73 8.40 3.72
C LEU A 69 2.03 9.71 3.37
N GLU A 70 2.72 10.85 3.42
CA GLU A 70 2.12 12.16 3.11
C GLU A 70 1.60 12.22 1.67
N ASN A 71 2.17 11.38 0.80
CA ASN A 71 1.79 11.25 -0.61
C ASN A 71 0.85 10.07 -0.89
N VAL A 72 0.51 9.24 0.11
CA VAL A 72 -0.47 8.15 -0.03
C VAL A 72 -1.87 8.75 0.03
N ALA A 73 -2.32 9.31 -1.08
CA ALA A 73 -3.70 9.69 -1.22
C ALA A 73 -4.54 8.41 -1.34
N PRO A 74 -5.60 8.23 -0.52
CA PRO A 74 -6.64 7.27 -0.86
C PRO A 74 -7.13 7.60 -2.26
N ARG A 75 -7.58 6.57 -2.98
CA ARG A 75 -8.30 6.73 -4.24
C ARG A 75 -9.53 7.61 -3.93
N ARG A 76 -9.37 8.94 -3.91
CA ARG A 76 -10.47 9.86 -4.15
C ARG A 76 -10.95 9.40 -5.49
N VAL A 77 -12.09 8.73 -5.48
CA VAL A 77 -12.73 8.16 -6.65
C VAL A 77 -12.71 9.25 -7.69
N LEU A 78 -11.71 9.18 -8.57
CA LEU A 78 -11.79 9.82 -9.85
C LEU A 78 -12.97 9.09 -10.46
N LYS A 79 -14.15 9.72 -10.35
CA LYS A 79 -15.20 9.63 -11.35
C LYS A 79 -14.55 10.06 -12.66
N GLN A 80 -13.67 9.25 -13.20
CA GLN A 80 -13.23 9.39 -14.57
C GLN A 80 -14.13 8.45 -15.35
N PRO A 81 -15.05 9.00 -16.16
CA PRO A 81 -15.86 8.19 -17.04
C PRO A 81 -14.92 7.47 -18.00
N ARG A 82 -15.33 6.25 -18.33
CA ARG A 82 -14.67 5.39 -19.31
C ARG A 82 -14.60 6.09 -20.67
#